data_AF-A0A377PN40-F1
#
_entry.id   AF-A0A377PN40-F1
#
_cell.length_a   1.000
_cell.length_b   1.000
_cell.length_c   1.000
_cell.angle_alpha   90.00
_cell.angle_beta   90.00
_cell.angle_gamma   90.00
#
_symmetry.space_group_name_H-M   'P 1'
#
loop_
_entity.id
_entity.type
_entity.pdbx_description
1 polymer ?
#
loop_
_entity_poly.entity_id
_entity_poly.type
_entity_poly.pdbx_seq_one_letter_code
_entity_poly.pdbx_strand_id
1 'polypeptide(L)'
;MAVAAEREGKNRRTVCVIGDGAITAGMAFEAMNHAGDIKADMLVILNDNEMSISENVGALNNHLAQLLSGKLYSSLREGGKKVLSGLPPIKELVKRTEEHLKGMVVPGTLFEELGFNYIGPVDGHDVQGLAATLKNMRDLKGPQLLHIMTKKGKGYAPAEKDPISWHAVPKFDPASGTLPKKCRWLTHLFQNFWRLAV
;
A
#
# COMPACT_ATOMS: atom_id res chain seq x y z
N MET A 1 -3.49 -20.46 -0.92
CA MET A 1 -4.28 -20.85 -2.12
C MET A 1 -3.42 -21.00 -3.36
N ALA A 2 -2.57 -20.02 -3.70
CA ALA A 2 -1.69 -20.10 -4.89
C ALA A 2 -0.81 -21.37 -4.93
N VAL A 3 -0.09 -21.66 -3.84
CA VAL A 3 0.72 -22.89 -3.71
C VAL A 3 -0.11 -24.17 -3.89
N ALA A 4 -1.34 -24.20 -3.39
CA ALA A 4 -2.22 -25.35 -3.56
C ALA A 4 -2.74 -25.45 -5.01
N ALA A 5 -3.02 -24.32 -5.67
CA ALA A 5 -3.41 -24.27 -7.07
C ALA A 5 -2.31 -24.80 -8.00
N GLU A 6 -1.06 -24.46 -7.71
CA GLU A 6 0.12 -24.98 -8.39
C GLU A 6 0.24 -26.49 -8.21
N ARG A 7 0.22 -26.99 -6.96
CA ARG A 7 0.35 -28.44 -6.66
C ARG A 7 -0.77 -29.29 -7.27
N GLU A 8 -1.99 -28.74 -7.36
CA GLU A 8 -3.12 -29.44 -7.95
C GLU A 8 -3.11 -29.42 -9.49
N GLY A 9 -2.29 -28.59 -10.14
CA GLY A 9 -2.25 -28.49 -11.61
C GLY A 9 -3.55 -27.97 -12.26
N LYS A 10 -4.48 -27.42 -11.47
CA LYS A 10 -5.83 -26.99 -11.94
C LYS A 10 -5.86 -25.58 -12.53
N ASN A 11 -4.71 -24.97 -12.73
CA ASN A 11 -4.54 -23.63 -13.34
C ASN A 11 -5.45 -22.55 -12.73
N ARG A 12 -5.74 -22.64 -11.41
CA ARG A 12 -6.57 -21.67 -10.69
C ARG A 12 -5.77 -20.41 -10.42
N ARG A 13 -6.39 -19.25 -10.58
CA ARG A 13 -5.79 -17.96 -10.20
C ARG A 13 -6.21 -17.57 -8.79
N THR A 14 -5.25 -17.10 -8.00
CA THR A 14 -5.50 -16.59 -6.64
C THR A 14 -5.41 -15.08 -6.67
N VAL A 15 -6.46 -14.42 -6.18
CA VAL A 15 -6.53 -12.95 -6.07
C VAL A 15 -6.79 -12.58 -4.61
N CYS A 16 -5.98 -11.67 -4.07
CA CYS A 16 -6.15 -11.06 -2.75
C CYS A 16 -6.54 -9.60 -2.95
N VAL A 17 -7.56 -9.11 -2.25
CA VAL A 17 -7.89 -7.68 -2.22
C VAL A 17 -7.64 -7.17 -0.82
N ILE A 18 -6.77 -6.17 -0.68
CA ILE A 18 -6.33 -5.63 0.60
C ILE A 18 -6.42 -4.10 0.59
N GLY A 19 -6.82 -3.50 1.71
CA GLY A 19 -6.82 -2.04 1.86
C GLY A 19 -5.46 -1.49 2.27
N ASP A 20 -5.22 -0.21 2.00
CA ASP A 20 -4.06 0.59 2.45
C ASP A 20 -3.81 0.51 3.96
N GLY A 21 -4.83 0.51 4.80
CA GLY A 21 -4.64 0.33 6.24
C GLY A 21 -4.20 -1.08 6.62
N ALA A 22 -4.71 -2.10 5.93
CA ALA A 22 -4.46 -3.50 6.26
C ALA A 22 -3.08 -4.00 5.79
N ILE A 23 -2.54 -3.44 4.71
CA ILE A 23 -1.21 -3.82 4.20
C ILE A 23 -0.07 -3.39 5.14
N THR A 24 -0.33 -2.43 6.04
CA THR A 24 0.63 -2.01 7.09
C THR A 24 0.80 -3.04 8.21
N ALA A 25 -0.09 -4.03 8.31
CA ALA A 25 0.00 -5.07 9.34
C ALA A 25 1.21 -5.97 9.09
N GLY A 26 1.97 -6.29 10.16
CA GLY A 26 3.17 -7.11 10.06
C GLY A 26 2.94 -8.47 9.39
N MET A 27 1.78 -9.11 9.60
CA MET A 27 1.43 -10.36 8.91
C MET A 27 1.23 -10.19 7.40
N ALA A 28 0.69 -9.05 6.96
CA ALA A 28 0.55 -8.76 5.54
C ALA A 28 1.92 -8.56 4.89
N PHE A 29 2.81 -7.84 5.57
CA PHE A 29 4.18 -7.65 5.11
C PHE A 29 4.97 -8.97 5.00
N GLU A 30 4.91 -9.82 6.04
CA GLU A 30 5.57 -11.13 6.02
C GLU A 30 4.98 -12.05 4.94
N ALA A 31 3.66 -12.04 4.76
CA ALA A 31 3.01 -12.80 3.70
C ALA A 31 3.44 -12.35 2.30
N MET A 32 3.62 -11.05 2.09
CA MET A 32 4.15 -10.52 0.82
C MET A 32 5.61 -10.94 0.62
N ASN A 33 6.46 -10.76 1.62
CA ASN A 33 7.87 -11.18 1.55
C ASN A 33 7.99 -12.67 1.19
N HIS A 34 7.22 -13.54 1.85
CA HIS A 34 7.19 -14.96 1.56
C HIS A 34 6.62 -15.27 0.16
N ALA A 35 5.55 -14.58 -0.27
CA ALA A 35 4.99 -14.75 -1.62
C ALA A 35 5.99 -14.38 -2.73
N GLY A 36 6.80 -13.35 -2.49
CA GLY A 36 7.92 -12.95 -3.33
C GLY A 36 9.01 -14.01 -3.42
N ASP A 37 9.46 -14.51 -2.28
CA ASP A 37 10.52 -15.52 -2.18
C ASP A 37 10.16 -16.81 -2.93
N ILE A 38 8.94 -17.33 -2.72
CA ILE A 38 8.47 -18.54 -3.41
C ILE A 38 7.94 -18.26 -4.82
N LYS A 39 7.94 -17.00 -5.27
CA LYS A 39 7.41 -16.55 -6.57
C LYS A 39 5.98 -17.03 -6.84
N ALA A 40 5.12 -16.93 -5.84
CA ALA A 40 3.75 -17.42 -5.92
C ALA A 40 2.98 -16.79 -7.11
N ASP A 41 2.32 -17.62 -7.93
CA ASP A 41 1.47 -17.15 -9.04
C ASP A 41 0.14 -16.60 -8.50
N MET A 42 0.16 -15.33 -8.07
CA MET A 42 -0.98 -14.65 -7.45
C MET A 42 -1.03 -13.16 -7.75
N LEU A 43 -2.23 -12.59 -7.67
CA LEU A 43 -2.48 -11.16 -7.79
C LEU A 43 -2.90 -10.59 -6.43
N VAL A 44 -2.22 -9.55 -5.98
CA VAL A 44 -2.64 -8.68 -4.88
C VAL A 44 -3.20 -7.40 -5.47
N ILE A 45 -4.43 -7.05 -5.11
CA ILE A 45 -5.05 -5.76 -5.46
C ILE A 45 -5.01 -4.91 -4.19
N LEU A 46 -4.17 -3.88 -4.20
CA LEU A 46 -4.12 -2.86 -3.16
C LEU A 46 -5.17 -1.79 -3.46
N ASN A 47 -6.22 -1.77 -2.65
CA ASN A 47 -7.24 -0.72 -2.68
C ASN A 47 -6.84 0.42 -1.75
N ASP A 48 -6.23 1.45 -2.31
CA ASP A 48 -5.89 2.67 -1.61
C ASP A 48 -7.02 3.69 -1.74
N ASN A 49 -7.51 4.18 -0.60
CA ASN A 49 -8.56 5.20 -0.54
C ASN A 49 -8.11 6.42 0.29
N GLU A 50 -6.79 6.54 0.51
CA GLU A 50 -6.11 7.60 1.27
C GLU A 50 -6.62 7.75 2.71
N MET A 51 -7.33 6.76 3.25
CA MET A 51 -8.01 6.84 4.55
C MET A 51 -7.47 5.80 5.53
N SER A 52 -6.29 6.10 6.07
CA SER A 52 -5.85 5.57 7.36
C SER A 52 -6.34 6.53 8.46
N ILE A 53 -6.92 6.00 9.55
CA ILE A 53 -7.73 6.75 10.54
C ILE A 53 -6.99 7.97 11.18
N SER A 54 -5.66 8.01 11.06
CA SER A 54 -4.81 9.20 11.10
C SER A 54 -3.86 9.09 9.91
N GLU A 55 -3.32 10.22 9.38
CA GLU A 55 -2.29 10.22 8.33
C GLU A 55 -1.32 9.04 8.52
N ASN A 56 -0.98 8.32 7.45
CA ASN A 56 -0.13 7.13 7.47
C ASN A 56 1.31 7.47 7.94
N VAL A 57 1.50 7.79 9.22
CA VAL A 57 2.81 7.94 9.86
C VAL A 57 3.30 6.56 10.30
N GLY A 58 3.70 5.75 9.32
CA GLY A 58 4.30 4.45 9.54
C GLY A 58 5.82 4.53 9.63
N ALA A 59 6.39 4.25 10.81
CA ALA A 59 7.84 4.10 11.02
C ALA A 59 8.49 3.00 10.14
N LEU A 60 7.68 2.10 9.58
CA LEU A 60 8.10 1.05 8.65
C LEU A 60 8.67 1.64 7.35
N ASN A 61 8.07 2.72 6.82
CA ASN A 61 8.56 3.40 5.63
C ASN A 61 9.97 3.95 5.84
N ASN A 62 10.28 4.47 7.02
CA ASN A 62 11.61 4.99 7.34
C ASN A 62 12.67 3.88 7.45
N HIS A 63 12.34 2.75 8.08
CA HIS A 63 13.28 1.65 8.23
C HIS A 63 13.55 0.92 6.90
N LEU A 64 12.51 0.72 6.09
CA LEU A 64 12.66 0.22 4.72
C LEU A 64 13.42 1.20 3.86
N ALA A 65 13.05 2.49 3.83
CA ALA A 65 13.79 3.51 3.10
C ALA A 65 15.29 3.52 3.46
N GLN A 66 15.63 3.33 4.75
CA GLN A 66 17.02 3.21 5.20
C GLN A 66 17.72 1.94 4.68
N LEU A 67 17.07 0.78 4.73
CA LEU A 67 17.64 -0.48 4.23
C LEU A 67 17.90 -0.44 2.72
N LEU A 68 16.96 0.16 1.96
CA LEU A 68 17.05 0.29 0.51
C LEU A 68 18.08 1.32 0.10
N SER A 69 18.09 2.47 0.77
CA SER A 69 19.13 3.49 0.60
C SER A 69 20.51 2.92 0.90
N GLY A 70 20.64 2.07 1.93
CA GLY A 70 21.90 1.40 2.28
C GLY A 70 22.41 0.45 1.20
N LYS A 71 21.53 -0.39 0.63
CA LYS A 71 21.89 -1.30 -0.48
C LYS A 71 22.24 -0.53 -1.75
N LEU A 72 21.41 0.44 -2.16
CA LEU A 72 21.62 1.26 -3.35
C LEU A 72 22.93 2.05 -3.26
N TYR A 73 23.21 2.68 -2.11
CA TYR A 73 24.46 3.39 -1.85
C TYR A 73 25.68 2.48 -1.94
N SER A 74 25.56 1.25 -1.43
CA SER A 74 26.66 0.26 -1.46
C SER A 74 26.96 -0.20 -2.88
N SER A 75 25.93 -0.53 -3.67
CA SER A 75 26.07 -0.91 -5.09
C SER A 75 26.62 0.23 -5.94
N LEU A 76 26.17 1.47 -5.72
CA LEU A 76 26.71 2.66 -6.39
C LEU A 76 28.17 2.92 -6.00
N ARG A 77 28.55 2.71 -4.74
CA ARG A 77 29.93 2.88 -4.27
C ARG A 77 30.86 1.82 -4.84
N GLU A 78 30.39 0.57 -5.00
CA GLU A 78 31.18 -0.50 -5.62
C GLU A 78 31.31 -0.33 -7.14
N GLY A 79 30.22 0.05 -7.84
CA GLY A 79 30.24 0.34 -9.27
C GLY A 79 31.01 1.61 -9.62
N GLY A 80 30.83 2.67 -8.83
CA GLY A 80 31.46 3.98 -9.03
C GLY A 80 32.96 3.99 -8.76
N LYS A 81 33.47 3.14 -7.86
CA LYS A 81 34.92 2.99 -7.63
C LYS A 81 35.69 2.52 -8.87
N LYS A 82 35.05 1.80 -9.80
CA LYS A 82 35.67 1.34 -11.05
C LYS A 82 35.66 2.39 -12.17
N VAL A 83 34.76 3.38 -12.10
CA VAL A 83 34.55 4.37 -13.17
C VAL A 83 35.11 5.76 -12.80
N LEU A 84 35.17 6.09 -11.50
CA LEU A 84 35.54 7.43 -11.01
C LEU A 84 37.00 7.56 -10.57
N SER A 85 37.84 6.55 -10.74
CA SER A 85 39.26 6.58 -10.33
C SER A 85 40.13 7.59 -11.10
N GLY A 86 39.58 8.27 -12.12
CA GLY A 86 40.30 9.25 -12.95
C GLY A 86 39.68 10.64 -13.03
N LEU A 87 38.62 10.95 -12.27
CA LEU A 87 37.95 12.26 -12.34
C LEU A 87 38.12 13.07 -11.05
N PRO A 88 38.31 14.41 -11.14
CA PRO A 88 38.43 15.27 -9.96
C PRO A 88 37.12 15.28 -9.14
N PRO A 89 37.19 15.49 -7.80
CA PRO A 89 36.02 15.35 -6.93
C PRO A 89 34.97 16.44 -7.21
N ILE A 90 33.86 16.08 -7.85
CA ILE A 90 32.72 16.98 -8.07
C ILE A 90 31.87 17.04 -6.78
N LYS A 91 32.45 17.55 -5.70
CA LYS A 91 31.83 17.56 -4.35
C LYS A 91 30.58 18.44 -4.27
N GLU A 92 30.47 19.49 -5.09
CA GLU A 92 29.35 20.43 -5.01
C GLU A 92 28.09 19.97 -5.75
N LEU A 93 28.25 19.21 -6.82
CA LEU A 93 27.13 18.71 -7.63
C LEU A 93 26.44 17.52 -6.94
N VAL A 94 27.20 16.73 -6.17
CA VAL A 94 26.67 15.64 -5.33
C VAL A 94 25.83 16.17 -4.16
N LYS A 95 26.26 17.25 -3.49
CA LYS A 95 25.51 17.84 -2.35
C LYS A 95 24.14 18.37 -2.74
N ARG A 96 24.00 19.02 -3.90
CA ARG A 96 22.69 19.49 -4.40
C ARG A 96 21.75 18.36 -4.85
N THR A 97 22.31 17.22 -5.24
CA THR A 97 21.54 16.06 -5.68
C THR A 97 21.12 15.17 -4.52
N GLU A 98 21.93 15.07 -3.45
CA GLU A 98 21.58 14.35 -2.21
C GLU A 98 20.31 14.89 -1.53
N GLU A 99 20.05 16.19 -1.61
CA GLU A 99 18.85 16.80 -1.00
C GLU A 99 17.56 16.50 -1.80
N HIS A 100 17.66 16.24 -3.11
CA HIS A 100 16.51 15.87 -3.95
C HIS A 100 16.27 14.36 -4.03
N LEU A 101 17.26 13.53 -3.73
CA LEU A 101 17.14 12.06 -3.78
C LEU A 101 16.65 11.42 -2.48
N LYS A 102 16.80 12.11 -1.34
CA LYS A 102 16.41 11.58 -0.01
C LYS A 102 14.90 11.35 0.18
N GLY A 103 14.06 11.78 -0.76
CA GLY A 103 12.59 11.64 -0.68
C GLY A 103 11.96 10.65 -1.67
N MET A 104 12.74 9.97 -2.53
CA MET A 104 12.18 9.16 -3.61
C MET A 104 12.19 7.66 -3.29
N VAL A 105 11.52 7.24 -2.22
CA VAL A 105 10.97 5.87 -2.19
C VAL A 105 9.58 5.98 -2.81
N VAL A 106 9.51 5.81 -4.12
CA VAL A 106 8.21 5.67 -4.79
C VAL A 106 7.60 4.38 -4.26
N PRO A 107 6.34 4.35 -3.79
CA PRO A 107 5.72 3.15 -3.21
C PRO A 107 5.89 1.87 -4.05
N GLY A 108 6.02 2.00 -5.38
CA GLY A 108 6.32 0.89 -6.29
C GLY A 108 7.65 0.18 -6.00
N THR A 109 8.71 0.90 -5.64
CA THR A 109 10.05 0.30 -5.42
C THR A 109 10.06 -0.69 -4.27
N LEU A 110 9.24 -0.44 -3.23
CA LEU A 110 9.10 -1.33 -2.09
C LEU A 110 8.56 -2.71 -2.50
N PHE A 111 7.46 -2.73 -3.24
CA PHE A 111 6.81 -3.99 -3.62
C PHE A 111 7.63 -4.77 -4.65
N GLU A 112 8.32 -4.06 -5.54
CA GLU A 112 9.27 -4.64 -6.48
C GLU A 112 10.43 -5.37 -5.77
N GLU A 113 10.97 -4.80 -4.70
CA GLU A 113 12.02 -5.45 -3.91
C GLU A 113 11.52 -6.63 -3.09
N LEU A 114 10.24 -6.64 -2.71
CA LEU A 114 9.55 -7.82 -2.19
C LEU A 114 9.27 -8.86 -3.28
N GLY A 115 9.72 -8.64 -4.52
CA GLY A 115 9.62 -9.59 -5.63
C GLY A 115 8.33 -9.50 -6.43
N PHE A 116 7.46 -8.52 -6.18
CA PHE A 116 6.22 -8.33 -6.93
C PHE A 116 6.45 -7.54 -8.21
N ASN A 117 5.74 -7.89 -9.28
CA ASN A 117 5.56 -6.98 -10.41
C ASN A 117 4.48 -5.95 -10.06
N TYR A 118 4.87 -4.68 -9.90
CA TYR A 118 4.00 -3.58 -9.50
C TYR A 118 3.34 -2.91 -10.72
N ILE A 119 2.02 -2.73 -10.68
CA ILE A 119 1.24 -2.05 -11.72
C ILE A 119 0.30 -1.03 -11.05
N GLY A 120 0.37 0.23 -11.47
CA GLY A 120 -0.49 1.32 -11.00
C GLY A 120 0.29 2.55 -10.50
N PRO A 121 -0.35 3.48 -9.78
CA PRO A 121 -1.77 3.47 -9.42
C PRO A 121 -2.71 3.64 -10.64
N VAL A 122 -3.86 2.98 -10.62
CA VAL A 122 -4.95 3.16 -11.61
C VAL A 122 -6.24 3.64 -10.94
N ASP A 123 -7.13 4.30 -11.68
CA ASP A 123 -8.44 4.71 -11.15
C ASP A 123 -9.32 3.49 -10.85
N GLY A 124 -9.64 3.29 -9.58
CA GLY A 124 -10.48 2.21 -9.09
C GLY A 124 -11.97 2.39 -9.37
N HIS A 125 -12.40 3.56 -9.85
CA HIS A 125 -13.79 3.83 -10.26
C HIS A 125 -14.04 3.66 -11.76
N ASP A 126 -12.98 3.55 -12.57
CA ASP A 126 -13.10 3.18 -13.98
C ASP A 126 -13.18 1.66 -14.12
N VAL A 127 -14.40 1.13 -14.04
CA VAL A 127 -14.67 -0.31 -14.15
C VAL A 127 -14.20 -0.88 -15.49
N GLN A 128 -14.30 -0.11 -16.59
CA GLN A 128 -13.89 -0.59 -17.91
C GLN A 128 -12.36 -0.64 -18.01
N GLY A 129 -11.67 0.40 -17.53
CA GLY A 129 -10.22 0.43 -17.42
C GLY A 129 -9.67 -0.68 -16.51
N LEU A 130 -10.31 -0.93 -15.36
CA LEU A 130 -9.96 -2.04 -14.47
C LEU A 130 -10.15 -3.39 -15.14
N ALA A 131 -11.27 -3.61 -15.84
CA ALA A 131 -11.52 -4.86 -16.54
C ALA A 131 -10.46 -5.12 -17.64
N ALA A 132 -10.07 -4.08 -18.38
CA ALA A 132 -9.00 -4.16 -19.37
C ALA A 132 -7.64 -4.46 -18.73
N THR A 133 -7.33 -3.79 -17.63
CA THR A 133 -6.08 -3.99 -16.87
C THR A 133 -5.98 -5.41 -16.33
N LEU A 134 -7.03 -5.90 -15.66
CA LEU A 134 -7.11 -7.27 -15.14
C LEU A 134 -7.01 -8.31 -16.26
N LYS A 135 -7.61 -8.03 -17.43
CA LYS A 135 -7.50 -8.90 -18.61
C LYS A 135 -6.06 -9.01 -19.11
N ASN A 136 -5.32 -7.89 -19.19
CA ASN A 136 -3.92 -7.89 -19.59
C ASN A 136 -3.03 -8.61 -18.57
N MET A 137 -3.36 -8.51 -17.29
CA MET A 137 -2.62 -9.15 -16.21
C MET A 137 -2.91 -10.65 -16.07
N ARG A 138 -4.03 -11.13 -16.61
CA ARG A 138 -4.52 -12.51 -16.43
C ARG A 138 -3.48 -13.59 -16.77
N ASP A 139 -2.66 -13.33 -17.78
CA ASP A 139 -1.73 -14.31 -18.33
C ASP A 139 -0.29 -14.12 -17.78
N LEU A 140 -0.07 -13.07 -16.99
CA LEU A 140 1.19 -12.87 -16.26
C LEU A 140 1.40 -13.98 -15.22
N LYS A 141 2.66 -14.19 -14.86
CA LYS A 141 3.12 -15.24 -13.94
C LYS A 141 3.91 -14.65 -12.79
N GLY A 142 3.91 -15.39 -11.69
CA GLY A 142 4.55 -14.95 -10.45
C GLY A 142 3.72 -13.90 -9.71
N PRO A 143 4.28 -13.31 -8.65
CA PRO A 143 3.55 -12.40 -7.77
C PRO A 143 3.33 -11.04 -8.46
N GLN A 144 2.07 -10.63 -8.53
CA GLN A 144 1.64 -9.37 -9.16
C GLN A 144 0.97 -8.48 -8.12
N LEU A 145 1.21 -7.17 -8.18
CA LEU A 145 0.52 -6.18 -7.35
C LEU A 145 -0.12 -5.12 -8.25
N LEU A 146 -1.45 -5.02 -8.20
CA LEU A 146 -2.22 -3.96 -8.83
C LEU A 146 -2.63 -2.93 -7.77
N HIS A 147 -2.15 -1.70 -7.90
CA HIS A 147 -2.52 -0.60 -7.02
C HIS A 147 -3.68 0.18 -7.65
N ILE A 148 -4.84 0.18 -6.98
CA ILE A 148 -6.03 0.94 -7.38
C ILE A 148 -6.29 2.06 -6.40
N MET A 149 -6.64 3.24 -6.91
CA MET A 149 -7.05 4.40 -6.13
C MET A 149 -8.58 4.48 -6.11
N THR A 150 -9.19 4.44 -4.94
CA THR A 150 -10.64 4.61 -4.79
C THR A 150 -10.96 5.79 -3.88
N LYS A 151 -12.26 6.06 -3.75
CA LYS A 151 -12.80 7.12 -2.90
C LYS A 151 -13.81 6.45 -1.98
N LYS A 152 -13.54 6.45 -0.69
CA LYS A 152 -14.45 5.87 0.29
C LYS A 152 -15.79 6.58 0.26
N GLY A 153 -16.87 5.81 0.24
CA GLY A 153 -18.24 6.34 0.16
C GLY A 153 -18.68 6.81 -1.24
N LYS A 154 -17.90 6.56 -2.30
CA LYS A 154 -18.26 6.95 -3.67
C LYS A 154 -19.69 6.52 -4.03
N GLY A 155 -20.47 7.47 -4.57
CA GLY A 155 -21.86 7.24 -4.97
C GLY A 155 -22.88 7.58 -3.88
N TYR A 156 -22.43 7.93 -2.67
CA TYR A 156 -23.28 8.42 -1.59
C TYR A 156 -22.70 9.70 -0.97
N ALA A 157 -23.22 10.84 -1.41
CA ALA A 157 -22.69 12.17 -1.08
C ALA A 157 -22.44 12.43 0.42
N PRO A 158 -23.30 11.96 1.36
CA PRO A 158 -23.01 12.08 2.80
C PRO A 158 -21.77 11.31 3.25
N ALA A 159 -21.54 10.10 2.73
CA ALA A 159 -20.36 9.29 3.06
C ALA A 159 -19.09 9.77 2.34
N GLU A 160 -19.20 10.36 1.15
CA GLU A 160 -18.05 11.01 0.51
C GLU A 160 -17.57 12.26 1.26
N LYS A 161 -18.49 12.99 1.93
CA LYS A 161 -18.18 14.20 2.69
C LYS A 161 -17.63 13.93 4.09
N ASP A 162 -18.04 12.82 4.72
CA ASP A 162 -17.55 12.42 6.04
C ASP A 162 -17.21 10.91 6.10
N PRO A 163 -16.14 10.47 5.43
CA PRO A 163 -15.85 9.04 5.31
C PRO A 163 -15.48 8.37 6.66
N ILE A 164 -15.14 9.17 7.68
CA ILE A 164 -14.80 8.72 9.03
C ILE A 164 -16.07 8.36 9.79
N SER A 165 -17.04 9.27 9.89
CA SER A 165 -18.29 9.01 10.62
C SER A 165 -19.13 7.92 9.96
N TRP A 166 -19.02 7.77 8.64
CA TRP A 166 -19.72 6.74 7.87
C TRP A 166 -19.02 5.36 7.85
N HIS A 167 -17.84 5.21 8.47
CA HIS A 167 -17.07 3.97 8.43
C HIS A 167 -17.74 2.79 9.14
N ALA A 168 -18.51 3.06 10.20
CA ALA A 168 -19.19 2.05 11.01
C ALA A 168 -20.55 2.57 11.47
N VAL A 169 -21.46 2.75 10.51
CA VAL A 169 -22.83 3.18 10.80
C VAL A 169 -23.73 1.99 11.11
N PRO A 170 -24.54 2.05 12.19
CA PRO A 170 -25.67 1.17 12.37
C PRO A 170 -26.59 1.18 11.14
N LYS A 171 -27.49 0.19 11.03
CA LYS A 171 -28.54 0.19 9.99
C LYS A 171 -29.19 1.57 9.92
N PHE A 172 -29.13 2.19 8.75
CA PHE A 172 -29.64 3.52 8.47
C PHE A 172 -30.46 3.49 7.18
N ASP A 173 -31.27 4.52 6.97
CA ASP A 173 -31.99 4.72 5.72
C ASP A 173 -31.12 5.50 4.72
N PRO A 174 -30.69 4.90 3.59
CA PRO A 174 -29.89 5.59 2.57
C PRO A 174 -30.61 6.79 1.95
N ALA A 175 -31.94 6.82 1.91
CA ALA A 175 -32.69 7.95 1.38
C ALA A 175 -32.66 9.15 2.34
N SER A 176 -32.48 8.91 3.64
CA SER A 176 -32.51 9.95 4.66
C SER A 176 -31.27 10.85 4.65
N GLY A 177 -30.12 10.38 4.15
CA GLY A 177 -28.87 11.15 4.17
C GLY A 177 -28.26 11.34 5.57
N THR A 178 -28.87 10.81 6.64
CA THR A 178 -28.52 11.13 8.03
C THR A 178 -27.91 9.95 8.77
N LEU A 179 -26.95 10.25 9.66
CA LEU A 179 -26.35 9.25 10.54
C LEU A 179 -27.38 8.82 11.61
N PRO A 180 -27.55 7.51 11.86
CA PRO A 180 -28.40 7.04 12.94
C PRO A 180 -27.83 7.48 14.30
N LYS A 181 -28.71 7.81 15.24
CA LYS A 181 -28.31 8.25 16.60
C LYS A 181 -27.40 7.18 17.24
N LYS A 182 -26.17 7.57 17.61
CA LYS A 182 -25.25 6.69 18.34
C LYS A 182 -25.88 6.29 19.69
N CYS A 183 -25.98 4.99 19.94
CA CYS A 183 -26.28 4.49 21.28
C CYS A 183 -25.07 4.77 22.19
N ARG A 184 -25.29 5.28 23.41
CA ARG A 184 -24.21 5.55 24.37
C ARG A 184 -23.65 4.21 24.87
N TRP A 185 -22.44 3.86 24.43
CA TRP A 185 -21.71 2.68 24.93
C TRP A 185 -20.72 3.05 26.04
N LEU A 186 -20.34 2.06 26.86
CA LEU A 186 -19.40 2.19 28.00
C LEU A 186 -18.06 2.88 27.68
N THR A 187 -17.63 2.90 26.41
CA THR A 187 -16.42 3.62 25.97
C THR A 187 -16.49 5.13 26.23
N HIS A 188 -17.69 5.73 26.22
CA HIS A 188 -17.87 7.13 26.61
C HIS A 188 -17.66 7.38 28.11
N LEU A 189 -17.90 6.37 28.96
CA LEU A 189 -17.65 6.47 30.42
C LEU A 189 -16.14 6.42 30.71
N PHE A 190 -15.38 5.58 30.02
CA PHE A 190 -13.92 5.50 30.19
C PHE A 190 -13.17 6.73 29.66
N GLN A 191 -13.60 7.32 28.54
CA GLN A 191 -13.01 8.58 28.05
C GLN A 191 -13.22 9.76 29.01
N ASN A 192 -14.37 9.81 29.70
CA ASN A 192 -14.62 10.83 30.71
C ASN A 192 -13.84 10.57 32.01
N PHE A 193 -13.62 9.31 32.39
CA PHE A 193 -12.84 8.96 33.57
C PHE A 193 -11.37 9.36 33.43
N TRP A 194 -10.78 9.18 32.24
CA TRP A 194 -9.39 9.59 31.98
C TRP A 194 -9.20 11.12 31.94
N ARG A 195 -10.21 11.86 31.47
CA ARG A 195 -10.19 13.34 31.47
C ARG A 195 -10.34 13.99 32.84
N LEU A 196 -10.84 13.25 33.83
CA LEU A 196 -10.95 13.71 35.22
C LEU A 196 -9.75 13.30 36.09
N ALA A 197 -8.88 12.43 35.57
CA ALA A 197 -7.71 11.90 36.27
C ALA A 197 -6.38 12.56 35.83
N VAL A 198 -6.44 13.63 35.02
CA VAL A 198 -5.32 14.49 34.64
C VAL A 198 -5.63 15.92 35.03
#